data_AF-A0A933MAL0-F1
#
_entry.id   AF-A0A933MAL0-F1
#
_cell.length_a   1.000
_cell.length_b   1.000
_cell.length_c   1.000
_cell.angle_alpha   90.00
_cell.angle_beta   90.00
_cell.angle_gamma   90.00
#
_symmetry.space_group_name_H-M   'P 1'
#
loop_
_entity.id
_entity.type
_entity.pdbx_description
1 polymer ?
#
loop_
_entity_poly.entity_id
_entity_poly.type
_entity_poly.pdbx_seq_one_letter_code
_entity_poly.pdbx_strand_id
1 'polypeptide(L)'
;MDDYSVRLPEFQGPLDLLLQMIERAELDITRVSLAAVADQYLEFVSKPGNIELSALADYLVMAARLILIKSRALLPRVQQEITVEVEDSAEALARQLREYKMFKQIAQHLREREQQNVHVYPRRAPAPKPTVTRPTKIAGLTYKALFNALKRTVEAMPTLPAGTMIEPLKFSIHHRIARIRDLTTAQGRVQFTALLDEAKTRVEIIVTFLAVLESLKRKLIFVNQDDIFGEIYISKRDEVNANVPTLEELENDFA
;
A
#
# COMPACT_ATOMS: atom_id res chain seq x y z
N MET A 1 -13.78 -32.03 25.97
CA MET A 1 -14.64 -32.12 24.78
C MET A 1 -15.55 -30.91 24.84
N ASP A 2 -15.38 -29.84 24.08
CA ASP A 2 -14.43 -29.51 23.02
C ASP A 2 -14.05 -28.04 23.16
N ASP A 3 -12.76 -27.75 23.04
CA ASP A 3 -12.22 -26.40 22.94
C ASP A 3 -12.55 -25.86 21.53
N TYR A 4 -13.78 -25.35 21.38
CA TYR A 4 -14.23 -24.73 20.14
C TYR A 4 -13.70 -23.29 20.07
N SER A 5 -12.44 -23.14 19.65
CA SER A 5 -11.84 -21.85 19.34
C SER A 5 -12.44 -21.28 18.05
N VAL A 6 -13.63 -20.66 18.16
CA VAL A 6 -14.20 -19.86 17.08
C VAL A 6 -13.45 -18.53 17.05
N ARG A 7 -12.44 -18.42 16.19
CA ARG A 7 -11.80 -17.14 15.89
C ARG A 7 -12.82 -16.26 15.14
N LEU A 8 -13.26 -15.18 15.78
CA LEU A 8 -14.05 -14.15 15.12
C LEU A 8 -13.17 -13.40 14.11
N PRO A 9 -13.73 -12.87 13.01
CA PRO A 9 -13.01 -12.00 12.10
C PRO A 9 -12.46 -10.76 12.84
N GLU A 10 -11.29 -10.28 12.43
CA GLU A 10 -10.77 -8.97 12.87
C GLU A 10 -11.77 -7.88 12.44
N PHE A 11 -12.48 -7.31 13.41
CA PHE A 11 -13.47 -6.27 13.16
C PHE A 11 -12.80 -4.93 12.91
N GLN A 12 -13.25 -4.21 11.89
CA GLN A 12 -12.80 -2.84 11.62
C GLN A 12 -13.59 -1.82 12.47
N GLY A 13 -13.65 -2.05 13.79
CA GLY A 13 -14.29 -1.17 14.76
C GLY A 13 -15.73 -1.54 15.16
N PRO A 14 -16.35 -0.74 16.04
CA PRO A 14 -17.62 -1.08 16.71
C PRO A 14 -18.84 -1.11 15.78
N LEU A 15 -18.84 -0.31 14.71
CA LEU A 15 -19.92 -0.32 13.71
C LEU A 15 -19.96 -1.62 12.91
N ASP A 16 -18.78 -2.18 12.60
CA ASP A 16 -18.67 -3.41 11.84
C ASP A 16 -19.17 -4.61 12.65
N LEU A 17 -18.79 -4.67 13.93
CA LEU A 17 -19.29 -5.65 14.89
C LEU A 17 -20.82 -5.59 15.01
N LEU A 18 -21.37 -4.39 15.16
CA LEU A 18 -22.82 -4.20 15.24
C LEU A 18 -23.54 -4.62 13.97
N LEU A 19 -23.02 -4.23 12.81
CA LEU A 19 -23.58 -4.61 11.53
C LEU A 19 -23.62 -6.14 11.40
N GLN A 20 -22.53 -6.83 11.75
CA GLN A 20 -22.47 -8.29 11.70
C GLN A 20 -23.46 -8.96 12.66
N MET A 21 -23.65 -8.42 13.87
CA MET A 21 -24.63 -8.94 14.82
C MET A 21 -26.07 -8.79 14.30
N ILE A 22 -26.40 -7.64 13.71
CA ILE A 22 -27.71 -7.38 13.09
C ILE A 22 -27.95 -8.32 11.91
N GLU A 23 -26.95 -8.48 11.03
CA GLU A 23 -27.05 -9.37 9.87
C GLU A 23 -27.15 -10.84 10.27
N ARG A 24 -26.40 -11.28 11.29
CA ARG A 24 -26.48 -12.65 11.83
C ARG A 24 -27.85 -12.95 12.45
N ALA A 25 -28.51 -11.94 13.01
CA ALA A 25 -29.85 -12.06 13.57
C ALA A 25 -30.97 -11.94 12.51
N GLU A 26 -30.61 -11.76 11.23
CA GLU A 26 -31.56 -11.54 10.12
C GLU A 26 -32.51 -10.35 10.37
N LEU A 27 -32.01 -9.30 11.03
CA LEU A 27 -32.78 -8.11 11.39
C LEU A 27 -32.51 -6.94 10.44
N ASP A 28 -33.53 -6.12 10.20
CA ASP A 28 -33.37 -4.83 9.53
C ASP A 28 -32.67 -3.80 10.42
N ILE A 29 -31.97 -2.82 9.85
CA ILE A 29 -31.28 -1.76 10.60
C ILE A 29 -32.30 -0.72 11.10
N THR A 30 -32.93 -1.05 12.24
CA THR A 30 -33.94 -0.23 12.92
C THR A 30 -33.60 -0.03 14.40
N ARG A 31 -34.30 0.90 15.06
CA ARG A 31 -34.19 1.13 16.51
C ARG A 31 -34.46 -0.15 17.33
N VAL A 32 -35.47 -0.94 16.93
CA VAL A 32 -35.85 -2.16 17.65
C VAL A 32 -34.74 -3.20 17.57
N SER A 33 -34.15 -3.36 16.39
CA SER A 33 -33.04 -4.28 16.16
C SER A 33 -31.78 -3.89 16.96
N LEU A 34 -31.48 -2.59 17.06
CA LEU A 34 -30.38 -2.09 17.89
C LEU A 34 -30.54 -2.44 19.37
N ALA A 35 -31.77 -2.35 19.90
CA ALA A 35 -32.06 -2.75 21.26
C ALA A 35 -31.95 -4.28 21.45
N ALA A 36 -32.31 -5.07 20.43
CA ALA A 36 -32.24 -6.53 20.46
C ALA A 36 -30.80 -7.07 20.45
N VAL A 37 -29.89 -6.44 19.70
CA VAL A 37 -28.47 -6.87 19.62
C VAL A 37 -27.59 -6.28 20.73
N ALA A 38 -28.11 -5.37 21.56
CA ALA A 38 -27.33 -4.67 22.58
C ALA A 38 -26.68 -5.62 23.60
N ASP A 39 -27.37 -6.70 24.01
CA ASP A 39 -26.79 -7.68 24.94
C ASP A 39 -25.62 -8.44 24.34
N GLN A 40 -25.76 -8.85 23.07
CA GLN A 40 -24.71 -9.56 22.34
C GLN A 40 -23.46 -8.68 22.20
N TYR A 41 -23.66 -7.38 21.95
CA TYR A 41 -22.58 -6.41 21.88
C TYR A 41 -21.87 -6.26 23.22
N LEU A 42 -22.62 -6.08 24.31
CA LEU A 42 -22.06 -5.94 25.66
C LEU A 42 -21.32 -7.20 26.11
N GLU A 43 -21.84 -8.38 25.79
CA GLU A 43 -21.18 -9.66 26.07
C GLU A 43 -19.84 -9.76 25.34
N PHE A 44 -19.78 -9.33 24.08
CA PHE A 44 -18.54 -9.33 23.30
C PHE A 44 -17.49 -8.38 23.89
N VAL A 45 -17.90 -7.16 24.24
CA VAL A 45 -16.99 -6.12 24.80
C VAL A 45 -16.50 -6.49 26.20
N SER A 46 -17.31 -7.21 26.98
CA SER A 46 -16.96 -7.60 28.36
C SER A 46 -15.99 -8.78 28.43
N LYS A 47 -15.77 -9.50 27.32
CA LYS A 47 -14.85 -10.63 27.26
C LYS A 47 -13.39 -10.12 27.15
N PRO A 48 -12.50 -10.48 28.09
CA PRO A 48 -11.12 -10.04 28.06
C PRO A 48 -10.39 -10.64 26.84
N GLY A 49 -9.55 -9.83 26.18
CA GLY A 49 -8.74 -10.25 25.04
C GLY A 49 -9.41 -10.15 23.66
N ASN A 50 -10.69 -9.78 23.59
CA ASN A 50 -11.39 -9.61 22.31
C ASN A 50 -11.10 -8.28 21.60
N ILE A 51 -10.68 -7.26 22.34
CA ILE A 51 -10.51 -5.89 21.85
C ILE A 51 -9.13 -5.39 22.24
N GLU A 52 -8.41 -4.82 21.28
CA GLU A 52 -7.14 -4.14 21.55
C GLU A 52 -7.36 -2.92 22.45
N LEU A 53 -6.44 -2.68 23.40
CA LEU A 53 -6.55 -1.58 24.34
C LEU A 53 -6.66 -0.20 23.66
N SER A 54 -6.00 -0.04 22.51
CA SER A 54 -6.05 1.16 21.67
C SER A 54 -7.46 1.48 21.14
N ALA A 55 -8.26 0.45 20.85
CA ALA A 55 -9.59 0.58 20.27
C ALA A 55 -10.71 0.53 21.32
N LEU A 56 -10.42 0.11 22.56
CA LEU A 56 -11.41 -0.13 23.60
C LEU A 56 -12.34 1.08 23.88
N ALA A 57 -11.81 2.30 23.81
CA ALA A 57 -12.58 3.52 24.03
C ALA A 57 -13.77 3.63 23.06
N ASP A 58 -13.57 3.37 21.78
CA ASP A 58 -14.62 3.45 20.75
C ASP A 58 -15.72 2.40 21.00
N TYR A 59 -15.33 1.20 21.44
CA TYR A 59 -16.28 0.15 21.78
C TYR A 59 -17.11 0.48 23.02
N LEU A 60 -16.50 1.12 24.03
CA LEU A 60 -17.19 1.55 25.25
C LEU A 60 -18.17 2.69 24.99
N VAL A 61 -17.81 3.66 24.14
CA VAL A 61 -18.73 4.74 23.74
C VAL A 61 -19.96 4.15 23.05
N MET A 62 -19.77 3.18 22.17
CA MET A 62 -20.88 2.51 21.50
C MET A 62 -21.71 1.66 22.47
N ALA A 63 -21.06 0.95 23.41
CA ALA A 63 -21.74 0.19 24.47
C ALA A 63 -22.68 1.09 25.29
N ALA A 64 -22.18 2.25 25.75
CA ALA A 64 -22.97 3.21 26.50
C ALA A 64 -24.19 3.71 25.71
N ARG A 65 -24.01 3.98 24.41
CA ARG A 65 -25.10 4.38 23.51
C ARG A 65 -26.16 3.29 23.37
N LEU A 66 -25.75 2.02 23.21
CA LEU A 66 -26.68 0.89 23.12
C LEU A 66 -27.44 0.63 24.41
N ILE A 67 -26.79 0.76 25.58
CA ILE A 67 -27.44 0.65 26.89
C ILE A 67 -28.55 1.70 27.01
N LEU A 68 -28.27 2.95 26.61
CA LEU A 68 -29.26 4.02 26.63
C LEU A 68 -30.45 3.71 25.70
N ILE A 69 -30.16 3.25 24.48
CA ILE A 69 -31.19 2.86 23.49
C ILE A 69 -32.05 1.71 24.05
N LYS A 70 -31.44 0.66 24.60
CA LYS A 70 -32.15 -0.50 25.15
C LYS A 70 -32.98 -0.15 26.38
N SER A 71 -32.42 0.62 27.32
CA SER A 71 -33.13 1.08 28.53
C SER A 71 -34.42 1.81 28.17
N ARG A 72 -34.37 2.74 27.21
CA ARG A 72 -35.56 3.46 26.75
C ARG A 72 -36.52 2.64 25.88
N ALA A 73 -36.02 1.64 25.17
CA ALA A 73 -36.90 0.73 24.42
C ALA A 73 -37.76 -0.14 25.36
N LEU A 74 -37.27 -0.43 26.57
CA LEU A 74 -37.95 -1.28 27.55
C LEU A 74 -38.78 -0.52 28.60
N LEU A 75 -38.43 0.74 28.87
CA LEU A 75 -39.12 1.55 29.90
C LEU A 75 -40.39 2.23 29.35
N PRO A 76 -41.45 2.38 30.18
CA PRO A 76 -42.61 3.21 29.84
C PRO A 76 -42.18 4.65 29.56
N ARG A 77 -42.84 5.33 28.61
CA ARG A 77 -42.56 6.72 28.21
C ARG A 77 -42.81 7.69 29.36
N VAL A 78 -41.82 7.90 30.22
CA VAL A 78 -41.82 8.94 31.25
C VAL A 78 -40.85 10.02 30.79
N GLN A 79 -41.37 11.24 30.60
CA GLN A 79 -40.73 12.47 30.09
C GLN A 79 -40.53 12.54 28.56
N GLN A 80 -41.22 13.51 27.94
CA GLN A 80 -41.24 13.71 26.48
C GLN A 80 -39.89 14.19 25.93
N GLU A 81 -39.23 15.17 26.54
CA GLU A 81 -37.98 15.76 26.03
C GLU A 81 -36.85 14.73 25.88
N ILE A 82 -36.58 13.96 26.93
CA ILE A 82 -35.47 13.00 26.91
C ILE A 82 -35.79 11.78 26.02
N THR A 83 -37.07 11.49 25.79
CA THR A 83 -37.49 10.42 24.87
C THR A 83 -37.22 10.80 23.42
N VAL A 84 -37.47 12.06 23.05
CA VAL A 84 -37.21 12.58 21.69
C VAL A 84 -35.71 12.55 21.36
N GLU A 85 -34.84 13.04 22.26
CA GLU A 85 -33.38 13.04 22.03
C GLU A 85 -32.80 11.64 21.78
N VAL A 86 -33.34 10.61 22.44
CA VAL A 86 -32.86 9.23 22.25
C VAL A 86 -33.48 8.56 21.03
N GLU A 87 -34.72 8.89 20.69
CA GLU A 87 -35.29 8.49 19.39
C GLU A 87 -34.42 9.02 18.25
N ASP A 88 -34.05 10.30 18.30
CA ASP A 88 -33.13 10.92 17.34
C ASP A 88 -31.74 10.27 17.37
N SER A 89 -31.21 9.95 18.56
CA SER A 89 -29.91 9.27 18.69
C SER A 89 -29.92 7.85 18.13
N ALA A 90 -30.98 7.07 18.35
CA ALA A 90 -31.11 5.72 17.83
C ALA A 90 -31.28 5.72 16.31
N GLU A 91 -32.07 6.65 15.79
CA GLU A 91 -32.27 6.80 14.35
C GLU A 91 -31.03 7.33 13.64
N ALA A 92 -30.27 8.23 14.27
CA ALA A 92 -28.96 8.64 13.81
C ALA A 92 -27.97 7.46 13.74
N LEU A 93 -27.96 6.59 14.75
CA LEU A 93 -27.11 5.39 14.75
C LEU A 93 -27.53 4.41 13.64
N ALA A 94 -28.84 4.18 13.47
CA ALA A 94 -29.36 3.34 12.40
C ALA A 94 -28.99 3.89 11.02
N ARG A 95 -29.04 5.21 10.82
CA ARG A 95 -28.61 5.87 9.59
C ARG A 95 -27.11 5.68 9.34
N GLN A 96 -26.29 5.88 10.37
CA GLN A 96 -24.84 5.68 10.30
C GLN A 96 -24.48 4.23 9.92
N LEU A 97 -25.21 3.24 10.46
CA LEU A 97 -25.02 1.84 10.11
C LEU A 97 -25.43 1.52 8.66
N ARG A 98 -26.51 2.12 8.15
CA ARG A 98 -26.90 1.96 6.73
C ARG A 98 -25.84 2.54 5.80
N GLU A 99 -25.30 3.70 6.14
CA GLU A 99 -24.23 4.35 5.38
C GLU A 99 -22.94 3.51 5.41
N TYR A 100 -22.55 3.03 6.60
CA TYR A 100 -21.42 2.12 6.74
C TYR A 100 -21.60 0.83 5.91
N LYS A 101 -22.79 0.21 5.94
CA LYS A 101 -23.12 -0.96 5.12
C LYS A 101 -22.94 -0.68 3.63
N MET A 102 -23.41 0.48 3.15
CA MET A 102 -23.24 0.89 1.76
C MET A 102 -21.76 1.01 1.39
N PHE A 103 -20.95 1.68 2.22
CA PHE A 103 -19.51 1.81 1.95
C PHE A 103 -18.77 0.47 2.02
N LYS A 104 -19.16 -0.42 2.93
CA LYS A 104 -18.62 -1.78 3.03
C LYS A 104 -18.88 -2.57 1.74
N GLN A 105 -20.08 -2.47 1.18
CA GLN A 105 -20.42 -3.10 -0.12
C GLN A 105 -19.63 -2.51 -1.29
N ILE A 106 -19.48 -1.19 -1.33
CA ILE A 106 -18.65 -0.52 -2.36
C ILE A 106 -17.19 -0.96 -2.25
N ALA A 107 -16.64 -1.00 -1.04
CA ALA A 107 -15.26 -1.45 -0.80
C ALA A 107 -15.07 -2.91 -1.22
N GLN A 108 -16.05 -3.78 -0.96
CA GLN A 108 -16.02 -5.16 -1.42
C GLN A 108 -16.05 -5.24 -2.95
N HIS A 109 -16.92 -4.50 -3.62
CA HIS A 109 -16.97 -4.44 -5.09
C HIS A 109 -15.67 -3.94 -5.71
N LEU A 110 -15.03 -2.94 -5.07
CA LEU A 110 -13.71 -2.46 -5.49
C LEU A 110 -12.63 -3.53 -5.31
N ARG A 111 -12.65 -4.26 -4.19
CA ARG A 111 -11.72 -5.37 -3.93
C ARG A 111 -11.90 -6.50 -4.94
N GLU A 112 -13.13 -6.84 -5.30
CA GLU A 112 -13.42 -7.84 -6.34
C GLU A 112 -12.87 -7.39 -7.70
N ARG A 113 -13.02 -6.11 -8.06
CA ARG A 113 -12.42 -5.54 -9.28
C ARG A 113 -10.89 -5.57 -9.28
N GLU A 114 -10.28 -5.27 -8.14
CA GLU A 114 -8.83 -5.36 -7.96
C GLU A 114 -8.35 -6.81 -8.17
N GLN A 115 -9.01 -7.78 -7.54
CA GLN A 115 -8.69 -9.21 -7.69
C GLN A 115 -8.86 -9.71 -9.13
N GLN A 116 -9.83 -9.17 -9.87
CA GLN A 116 -10.03 -9.47 -11.29
C GLN A 116 -8.95 -8.88 -12.22
N ASN A 117 -7.92 -8.21 -11.67
CA ASN A 117 -6.83 -7.60 -12.44
C ASN A 117 -7.34 -6.72 -13.60
N VAL A 118 -8.42 -5.96 -13.38
CA VAL A 118 -8.96 -5.00 -14.36
C VAL A 118 -8.07 -3.75 -14.40
N HIS A 119 -6.77 -3.94 -14.66
CA HIS A 119 -5.76 -2.91 -14.78
C HIS A 119 -5.48 -2.52 -16.24
N VAL A 120 -6.28 -3.03 -17.19
CA VAL A 120 -6.09 -2.74 -18.61
C VAL A 120 -7.10 -1.68 -19.06
N TYR A 121 -6.69 -0.42 -19.01
CA TYR A 121 -7.39 0.67 -19.69
C TYR A 121 -6.83 0.78 -21.11
N PRO A 122 -7.62 0.50 -22.17
CA PRO A 122 -7.14 0.71 -23.53
C PRO A 122 -6.85 2.20 -23.72
N ARG A 123 -5.64 2.53 -24.15
CA ARG A 123 -5.28 3.90 -24.52
C ARG A 123 -6.14 4.31 -25.72
N ARG A 124 -7.06 5.26 -25.53
CA ARG A 124 -7.92 5.81 -26.60
C ARG A 124 -7.22 6.79 -27.55
N ALA A 125 -5.95 7.12 -27.27
CA ALA A 125 -5.14 8.02 -28.08
C ALA A 125 -4.02 7.26 -28.80
N PRO A 126 -3.66 7.64 -30.04
CA PRO A 126 -2.45 7.14 -30.70
C PRO A 126 -1.22 7.37 -29.81
N ALA A 127 -0.23 6.47 -29.88
CA ALA A 127 1.03 6.66 -29.16
C ALA A 127 1.65 8.01 -29.57
N PRO A 128 1.93 8.93 -28.63
CA PRO A 128 2.64 10.14 -28.98
C PRO A 128 3.99 9.75 -29.55
N LYS A 129 4.32 10.26 -30.75
CA LYS A 129 5.68 10.17 -31.28
C LYS A 129 6.61 10.76 -30.21
N PRO A 130 7.71 10.10 -29.83
CA PRO A 130 8.62 10.61 -28.81
C PRO A 130 9.33 11.84 -29.34
N THR A 131 8.69 13.02 -29.24
CA THR A 131 9.38 14.29 -29.28
C THR A 131 10.09 14.42 -27.94
N VAL A 132 11.36 14.01 -27.91
CA VAL A 132 12.25 14.24 -26.78
C VAL A 132 12.59 15.73 -26.72
N THR A 133 11.61 16.55 -26.36
CA THR A 133 11.89 17.88 -25.86
C THR A 133 12.22 17.70 -24.39
N ARG A 134 13.49 17.39 -24.07
CA ARG A 134 13.95 17.46 -22.68
C ARG A 134 13.70 18.89 -22.21
N PRO A 135 12.80 19.15 -21.24
CA PRO A 135 12.78 20.46 -20.62
C PRO A 135 14.12 20.63 -19.90
N THR A 136 15.01 21.44 -20.47
CA THR A 136 16.35 21.70 -19.93
C THR A 136 16.32 22.50 -18.63
N LYS A 137 15.14 23.00 -18.23
CA LYS A 137 14.93 23.71 -16.97
C LYS A 137 13.60 23.30 -16.38
N ILE A 138 13.62 22.76 -15.16
CA ILE A 138 12.44 22.61 -14.32
C ILE A 138 12.09 24.03 -13.83
N ALA A 139 11.38 24.79 -14.66
CA ALA A 139 10.92 26.13 -14.28
C ALA A 139 9.86 26.01 -13.18
N GLY A 140 10.01 26.79 -12.10
CA GLY A 140 9.03 26.86 -11.01
C GLY A 140 9.32 25.98 -9.78
N LEU A 141 10.42 25.20 -9.76
CA LEU A 141 10.81 24.48 -8.55
C LEU A 141 11.55 25.42 -7.57
N THR A 142 10.89 25.79 -6.47
CA THR A 142 11.54 26.53 -5.37
C THR A 142 12.05 25.55 -4.31
N TYR A 143 13.12 25.90 -3.58
CA TYR A 143 13.63 25.09 -2.47
C TYR A 143 12.53 24.70 -1.45
N LYS A 144 11.56 25.59 -1.22
CA LYS A 144 10.39 25.35 -0.36
C LYS A 144 9.50 24.21 -0.88
N ALA A 145 9.32 24.11 -2.20
CA ALA A 145 8.53 23.04 -2.80
C ALA A 145 9.23 21.69 -2.61
N LEU A 146 10.56 21.66 -2.75
CA LEU A 146 11.36 20.47 -2.50
C LEU A 146 11.33 20.06 -1.01
N PHE A 147 11.47 21.04 -0.10
CA PHE A 147 11.39 20.80 1.34
C PHE A 147 10.02 20.30 1.78
N ASN A 148 8.94 20.87 1.26
CA ASN A 148 7.58 20.43 1.55
C ASN A 148 7.29 19.03 0.98
N ALA A 149 7.83 18.70 -0.21
CA ALA A 149 7.74 17.36 -0.75
C ALA A 149 8.47 16.34 0.15
N LEU A 150 9.68 16.67 0.61
CA LEU A 150 10.45 15.84 1.52
C LEU A 150 9.73 15.65 2.86
N LYS A 151 9.19 16.74 3.44
CA LYS A 151 8.43 16.69 4.69
C LYS A 151 7.22 15.77 4.57
N ARG A 152 6.45 15.88 3.49
CA ARG A 152 5.31 14.98 3.20
C ARG A 152 5.73 13.53 3.11
N THR A 153 6.85 13.22 2.46
CA THR A 153 7.35 11.85 2.37
C THR A 153 7.82 11.30 3.70
N VAL A 154 8.44 12.12 4.56
CA VAL A 154 8.89 11.71 5.90
C VAL A 154 7.70 11.49 6.83
N GLU A 155 6.70 12.37 6.80
CA GLU A 155 5.47 12.23 7.59
C GLU A 155 4.60 11.05 7.15
N ALA A 156 4.65 10.69 5.85
CA ALA A 156 3.97 9.53 5.31
C ALA A 156 4.74 8.21 5.49
N MET A 157 5.98 8.24 5.99
CA MET A 157 6.67 7.00 6.32
C MET A 157 6.00 6.39 7.57
N PRO A 158 5.67 5.09 7.54
CA PRO A 158 5.12 4.42 8.71
C PRO A 158 6.12 4.55 9.86
N THR A 159 5.67 5.07 11.00
CA THR A 159 6.44 5.02 12.23
C THR A 159 6.65 3.55 12.59
N LEU A 160 7.88 3.07 12.42
CA LEU A 160 8.27 1.73 12.85
C LEU A 160 7.98 1.60 14.36
N PRO A 161 7.33 0.51 14.81
CA PRO A 161 7.06 0.32 16.23
C PRO A 161 8.38 0.31 17.01
N ALA A 162 8.36 0.97 18.17
CA ALA A 162 9.50 1.02 19.09
C ALA A 162 9.93 -0.40 19.46
N GLY A 163 11.16 -0.78 19.09
CA GLY A 163 11.68 -2.14 19.24
C GLY A 163 11.89 -2.90 17.94
N THR A 164 11.54 -2.32 16.78
CA THR A 164 11.95 -2.90 15.49
C THR A 164 13.48 -2.79 15.38
N MET A 165 14.17 -3.91 15.57
CA MET A 165 15.58 -4.04 15.20
C MET A 165 15.62 -3.89 13.68
N ILE A 166 15.95 -2.68 13.22
CA ILE A 166 16.27 -2.44 11.81
C ILE A 166 17.52 -3.26 11.56
N GLU A 167 17.38 -4.45 10.97
CA GLU A 167 18.54 -5.10 10.38
C GLU A 167 19.09 -4.10 9.35
N PRO A 168 20.33 -3.60 9.53
CA PRO A 168 20.90 -2.68 8.56
C PRO A 168 20.86 -3.38 7.21
N LEU A 169 20.39 -2.68 6.17
CA LEU A 169 20.48 -3.19 4.81
C LEU A 169 21.95 -3.53 4.55
N LYS A 170 22.28 -4.82 4.55
CA LYS A 170 23.64 -5.32 4.42
C LYS A 170 24.24 -5.00 3.04
N PHE A 171 23.44 -4.48 2.10
CA PHE A 171 23.83 -4.23 0.72
C PHE A 171 23.38 -2.85 0.24
N SER A 172 24.32 -1.92 0.22
CA SER A 172 24.14 -0.60 -0.41
C SER A 172 24.39 -0.66 -1.92
N ILE A 173 23.59 0.07 -2.69
CA ILE A 173 23.80 0.28 -4.13
C ILE A 173 25.23 0.77 -4.39
N HIS A 174 25.77 1.64 -3.53
CA HIS A 174 27.13 2.16 -3.68
C HIS A 174 28.20 1.07 -3.60
N HIS A 175 28.04 0.12 -2.68
CA HIS A 175 28.97 -1.01 -2.54
C HIS A 175 28.91 -1.92 -3.78
N ARG A 176 27.71 -2.12 -4.33
CA ARG A 176 27.53 -2.94 -5.52
C ARG A 176 28.07 -2.26 -6.79
N ILE A 177 27.94 -0.94 -6.92
CA ILE A 177 28.57 -0.15 -7.99
C ILE A 177 30.11 -0.29 -7.93
N ALA A 178 30.71 -0.20 -6.73
CA ALA A 178 32.14 -0.39 -6.56
C ALA A 178 32.57 -1.80 -6.99
N ARG A 179 31.83 -2.82 -6.56
CA ARG A 179 32.10 -4.22 -6.94
C ARG A 179 32.01 -4.45 -8.46
N ILE A 180 30.99 -3.91 -9.13
CA ILE A 180 30.84 -4.01 -10.59
C ILE A 180 32.03 -3.36 -11.30
N ARG A 181 32.51 -2.21 -10.79
CA ARG A 181 33.71 -1.54 -11.31
C ARG A 181 34.96 -2.40 -11.15
N ASP A 182 35.16 -3.01 -10.00
CA ASP A 182 36.34 -3.85 -9.74
C ASP A 182 36.35 -5.09 -10.66
N LEU A 183 35.19 -5.74 -10.82
CA LEU A 183 35.04 -6.90 -11.70
C LEU A 183 35.27 -6.54 -13.17
N THR A 184 34.68 -5.43 -13.64
CA THR A 184 34.89 -4.96 -15.02
C THR A 184 36.33 -4.49 -15.27
N THR A 185 37.04 -4.01 -14.25
CA THR A 185 38.46 -3.65 -14.35
C THR A 185 39.37 -4.88 -14.38
N ALA A 186 39.05 -5.91 -13.59
CA ALA A 186 39.87 -7.13 -13.50
C ALA A 186 39.67 -8.08 -14.69
N GLN A 187 38.44 -8.21 -15.18
CA GLN A 187 38.07 -9.21 -16.20
C GLN A 187 37.81 -8.60 -17.58
N GLY A 188 37.73 -7.27 -17.68
CA GLY A 188 37.44 -6.53 -18.92
C GLY A 188 35.97 -6.63 -19.38
N ARG A 189 35.43 -7.85 -19.44
CA ARG A 189 34.05 -8.15 -19.85
C ARG A 189 33.44 -9.19 -18.89
N VAL A 190 32.27 -8.86 -18.34
CA VAL A 190 31.56 -9.67 -17.34
C VAL A 190 30.16 -9.96 -17.85
N GLN A 191 29.65 -11.18 -17.65
CA GLN A 191 28.27 -11.53 -17.97
C GLN A 191 27.32 -11.00 -16.88
N PHE A 192 26.18 -10.46 -17.31
CA PHE A 192 25.14 -9.97 -16.40
C PHE A 192 24.55 -11.09 -15.53
N THR A 193 24.33 -12.27 -16.12
CA THR A 193 23.88 -13.48 -15.41
C THR A 193 24.84 -13.87 -14.28
N ALA A 194 26.14 -13.90 -14.57
CA ALA A 194 27.17 -14.17 -13.56
C ALA A 194 27.18 -13.13 -12.41
N LEU A 195 26.85 -11.86 -12.68
CA LEU A 195 26.71 -10.83 -11.64
C LEU A 195 25.48 -11.04 -10.75
N LEU A 196 24.42 -11.64 -11.29
CA LEU A 196 23.22 -11.97 -10.53
C LEU A 196 23.36 -13.28 -9.75
N ASP A 197 24.16 -14.24 -10.23
CA ASP A 197 24.43 -15.50 -9.52
C ASP A 197 25.20 -15.30 -8.21
N GLU A 198 25.93 -14.19 -8.05
CA GLU A 198 26.53 -13.80 -6.78
C GLU A 198 25.48 -13.42 -5.71
N ALA A 199 24.23 -13.11 -6.10
CA ALA A 199 23.18 -12.65 -5.20
C ALA A 199 22.42 -13.81 -4.55
N LYS A 200 22.39 -13.85 -3.22
CA LYS A 200 21.73 -14.94 -2.46
C LYS A 200 20.26 -14.66 -2.18
N THR A 201 19.82 -13.41 -2.31
CA THR A 201 18.47 -12.97 -1.94
C THR A 201 17.84 -12.15 -3.06
N ARG A 202 16.50 -12.16 -3.13
CA ARG A 202 15.74 -11.34 -4.10
C ARG A 202 16.06 -9.85 -3.98
N VAL A 203 16.33 -9.38 -2.76
CA VAL A 203 16.74 -7.99 -2.51
C VAL A 203 18.10 -7.69 -3.12
N GLU A 204 19.08 -8.60 -2.99
CA GLU A 204 20.40 -8.43 -3.62
C GLU A 204 20.34 -8.43 -5.15
N ILE A 205 19.47 -9.24 -5.75
CA ILE A 205 19.22 -9.23 -7.20
C ILE A 205 18.72 -7.85 -7.64
N ILE A 206 17.70 -7.32 -6.95
CA ILE A 206 17.13 -6.00 -7.25
C ILE A 206 18.19 -4.90 -7.08
N VAL A 207 18.96 -4.92 -5.98
CA VAL A 207 20.01 -3.94 -5.72
C VAL A 207 21.12 -4.01 -6.77
N THR A 208 21.49 -5.20 -7.24
CA THR A 208 22.49 -5.40 -8.29
C THR A 208 22.02 -4.90 -9.63
N PHE A 209 20.77 -5.17 -9.98
CA PHE A 209 20.17 -4.62 -11.20
C PHE A 209 20.12 -3.09 -11.16
N LEU A 210 19.67 -2.50 -10.05
CA LEU A 210 19.67 -1.05 -9.87
C LEU A 210 21.08 -0.45 -9.93
N ALA A 211 22.08 -1.14 -9.39
CA ALA A 211 23.48 -0.72 -9.48
C ALA A 211 24.00 -0.71 -10.93
N VAL A 212 23.62 -1.70 -11.75
CA VAL A 212 23.94 -1.74 -13.19
C VAL A 212 23.27 -0.57 -13.92
N LEU A 213 21.97 -0.35 -13.71
CA LEU A 213 21.24 0.77 -14.33
C LEU A 213 21.81 2.13 -13.94
N GLU A 214 22.14 2.31 -12.66
CA GLU A 214 22.74 3.55 -12.17
C GLU A 214 24.16 3.76 -12.74
N SER A 215 24.93 2.68 -12.88
CA SER A 215 26.27 2.73 -13.50
C SER A 215 26.20 3.08 -14.99
N LEU A 216 25.21 2.54 -15.71
CA LEU A 216 24.94 2.86 -17.11
C LEU A 216 24.50 4.32 -17.26
N LYS A 217 23.58 4.79 -16.42
CA LYS A 217 23.12 6.18 -16.37
C LYS A 217 24.27 7.16 -16.10
N ARG A 218 25.21 6.79 -15.22
CA ARG A 218 26.42 7.56 -14.92
C ARG A 218 27.56 7.37 -15.93
N LYS A 219 27.34 6.61 -17.01
CA LYS A 219 28.34 6.35 -18.06
C LYS A 219 29.62 5.66 -17.55
N LEU A 220 29.53 4.90 -16.46
CA LEU A 220 30.68 4.19 -15.86
C LEU A 220 30.98 2.85 -16.55
N ILE A 221 29.97 2.24 -17.17
CA ILE A 221 30.04 0.94 -17.83
C ILE A 221 29.47 1.03 -19.24
N PHE A 222 29.89 0.10 -20.10
CA PHE A 222 29.30 -0.17 -21.40
C PHE A 222 28.59 -1.52 -21.34
N VAL A 223 27.44 -1.62 -22.01
CA VAL A 223 26.63 -2.84 -22.03
C VAL A 223 26.35 -3.20 -23.48
N ASN A 224 26.60 -4.45 -23.85
CA ASN A 224 26.34 -4.99 -25.18
C ASN A 224 25.49 -6.27 -25.10
N GLN A 225 24.56 -6.42 -26.02
CA GLN A 225 23.72 -7.61 -26.21
C GLN A 225 23.61 -7.86 -27.71
N ASP A 226 24.16 -8.98 -28.16
CA ASP A 226 24.29 -9.28 -29.59
C ASP A 226 22.95 -9.81 -30.19
N ASP A 227 22.16 -10.57 -29.41
CA ASP A 227 20.87 -11.12 -29.81
C ASP A 227 19.72 -10.65 -28.88
N ILE A 228 18.51 -10.51 -29.43
CA ILE A 228 17.31 -10.18 -28.64
C ILE A 228 17.07 -11.29 -27.62
N PHE A 229 17.02 -10.94 -26.33
CA PHE A 229 16.96 -11.88 -25.19
C PHE A 229 18.19 -12.78 -25.03
N GLY A 230 19.29 -12.48 -25.71
CA GLY A 230 20.58 -13.14 -25.53
C GLY A 230 21.33 -12.64 -24.29
N GLU A 231 22.53 -13.18 -24.06
CA GLU A 231 23.38 -12.79 -22.94
C GLU A 231 23.77 -11.31 -22.99
N ILE A 232 23.76 -10.68 -21.81
CA ILE A 232 24.12 -9.27 -21.65
C ILE A 232 25.55 -9.20 -21.10
N TYR A 233 26.42 -8.53 -21.84
CA TYR A 233 27.80 -8.32 -21.44
C TYR A 233 28.04 -6.91 -20.94
N ILE A 234 28.75 -6.79 -19.83
CA ILE A 234 29.10 -5.54 -19.18
C ILE A 234 30.61 -5.37 -19.22
N SER A 235 31.08 -4.25 -19.75
CA SER A 235 32.49 -3.88 -19.80
C SER A 235 32.72 -2.51 -19.18
N LYS A 236 33.95 -2.24 -18.78
CA LYS A 236 34.36 -0.90 -18.35
C LYS A 236 34.31 0.02 -19.57
N ARG A 237 33.85 1.26 -19.37
CA ARG A 237 34.04 2.29 -20.39
C ARG A 237 35.47 2.81 -20.27
N ASP A 238 36.35 2.31 -21.12
CA ASP A 238 37.65 2.94 -21.38
C ASP A 238 37.47 4.01 -22.46
N GLU A 239 38.14 5.16 -22.33
CA GLU A 239 38.14 6.24 -23.33
C GLU A 239 38.79 5.83 -24.67
N VAL A 240 39.13 4.55 -24.88
CA VAL A 240 39.99 4.05 -25.97
C VAL A 240 39.34 2.91 -26.78
N ASN A 241 38.03 2.93 -27.00
CA ASN A 241 37.44 2.21 -28.14
C ASN A 241 36.76 3.18 -29.09
N ALA A 242 37.63 3.91 -29.80
CA ALA A 242 37.33 4.63 -31.03
C ALA A 242 37.04 3.61 -32.14
N ASN A 243 35.84 3.03 -32.11
CA ASN A 243 35.18 2.48 -33.31
C ASN A 243 33.67 2.29 -33.09
N VAL A 244 33.03 3.31 -32.50
CA VAL A 244 31.57 3.43 -32.59
C VAL A 244 31.33 4.37 -33.77
N PRO A 245 30.65 3.94 -34.84
CA PRO A 245 30.37 4.83 -35.94
C PRO A 245 29.57 6.02 -35.41
N THR A 246 29.99 7.22 -35.78
CA THR A 246 29.28 8.44 -35.41
C THR A 246 27.86 8.38 -35.99
N LEU A 247 26.89 9.04 -35.34
CA LEU A 247 25.50 9.10 -35.81
C LEU A 247 25.38 9.53 -37.29
N GLU A 248 26.37 10.28 -37.80
CA GLU A 248 26.47 10.68 -39.21
C GLU A 248 26.85 9.53 -40.17
N GLU A 249 27.53 8.48 -39.70
CA GLU A 249 27.91 7.32 -40.52
C GLU A 249 26.76 6.30 -40.65
N LEU A 250 25.88 6.21 -39.64
CA LEU A 250 24.71 5.33 -39.67
C LEU A 250 23.53 5.92 -40.48
N GLU A 251 23.53 7.22 -40.78
CA GLU A 251 22.51 7.86 -41.62
C GLU A 251 22.76 7.69 -43.13
N ASN A 252 23.99 7.37 -43.55
CA ASN A 252 24.34 7.20 -44.97
C ASN A 252 24.10 5.77 -45.53
N ASP A 253 23.88 4.77 -44.68
CA ASP A 253 23.62 3.38 -45.11
C ASP A 253 22.16 3.11 -45.48
N PHE A 254 21.28 4.11 -45.37
CA PHE A 254 19.85 4.02 -45.71
C PHE A 254 19.43 4.95 -46.87
N ALA A 255 20.39 5.42 -47.67
CA ALA A 255 20.13 6.18 -48.91
C ALA A 255 19.98 5.25 -50.14
#